data_AF-A0A7C4QMV7-F1
#
_entry.id   AF-A0A7C4QMV7-F1
#
_cell.length_a   1.000
_cell.length_b   1.000
_cell.length_c   1.000
_cell.angle_alpha   90.00
_cell.angle_beta   90.00
_cell.angle_gamma   90.00
#
_symmetry.space_group_name_H-M   'P 1'
#
loop_
_entity.id
_entity.type
_entity.pdbx_description
1 polymer ?
#
loop_
_entity_poly.entity_id
_entity_poly.type
_entity_poly.pdbx_seq_one_letter_code
_entity_poly.pdbx_strand_id
1 'polypeptide(L)'
;MENLRFFAGLQGIPRREANRRAQELLAFFGLSEKKNTVANLLSQGMKQKLAIACALIKGRRCFSWMNRRWAWMWRLPTKCGL
;
A
#
# COMPACT_ATOMS: atom_id res chain seq x y z
N MET A 1 2.08 -0.29 8.43
CA MET A 1 2.05 1.20 8.44
C MET A 1 3.41 1.80 8.74
N GLU A 2 4.14 1.23 9.70
CA GLU A 2 5.47 1.69 10.09
C GLU A 2 6.47 1.72 8.92
N ASN A 3 6.56 0.63 8.14
CA ASN A 3 7.43 0.57 6.96
C ASN A 3 7.21 1.76 6.02
N LEU A 4 5.96 2.04 5.67
CA LEU A 4 5.62 3.16 4.77
C LEU A 4 6.06 4.51 5.36
N ARG A 5 5.83 4.74 6.65
CA ARG A 5 6.29 5.96 7.34
C ARG A 5 7.81 6.07 7.34
N PHE A 6 8.51 4.96 7.55
CA PHE A 6 9.97 4.89 7.54
C PHE A 6 10.52 5.27 6.14
N PHE A 7 10.05 4.59 5.09
CA PHE A 7 10.47 4.90 3.71
C PHE A 7 10.10 6.31 3.27
N ALA A 8 8.95 6.83 3.70
CA ALA A 8 8.56 8.21 3.46
C ALA A 8 9.52 9.21 4.14
N GLY A 9 9.95 8.92 5.37
CA GLY A 9 10.93 9.71 6.10
C GLY A 9 12.30 9.74 5.40
N LEU A 10 12.77 8.59 4.92
CA LEU A 10 14.00 8.50 4.11
C LEU A 10 13.95 9.35 2.84
N GLN A 11 12.75 9.61 2.33
CA GLN A 11 12.52 10.43 1.13
C GLN A 11 12.19 11.90 1.45
N GLY A 12 12.30 12.32 2.72
CA GLY A 12 12.05 13.70 3.15
C GLY A 12 10.58 14.10 3.16
N ILE A 13 9.64 13.14 3.19
CA ILE A 13 8.21 13.44 3.23
C ILE A 13 7.81 13.82 4.66
N PRO A 14 7.15 14.98 4.87
CA PRO A 14 6.68 15.39 6.20
C PRO A 14 5.78 14.33 6.85
N ARG A 15 5.93 14.12 8.16
CA ARG A 15 5.21 13.09 8.94
C ARG A 15 3.69 13.08 8.69
N ARG A 16 3.05 14.26 8.62
CA ARG A 16 1.61 14.39 8.36
C ARG A 16 1.23 13.86 6.98
N GLU A 17 1.99 14.24 5.95
CA GLU A 17 1.78 13.78 4.57
C GLU A 17 2.09 12.28 4.43
N ALA A 18 3.16 11.81 5.05
CA ALA A 18 3.51 10.39 5.09
C ALA A 18 2.40 9.54 5.71
N ASN A 19 1.77 10.03 6.78
CA ASN A 19 0.64 9.35 7.42
C ASN A 19 -0.56 9.23 6.50
N ARG A 20 -0.94 10.35 5.84
CA ARG A 20 -2.07 10.37 4.91
C ARG A 20 -1.84 9.41 3.75
N ARG A 21 -0.68 9.52 3.08
CA ARG A 21 -0.33 8.64 1.95
C ARG A 21 -0.22 7.17 2.35
N ALA A 22 0.34 6.87 3.52
CA ALA A 22 0.43 5.50 4.00
C ALA A 22 -0.95 4.88 4.21
N GLN A 23 -1.93 5.63 4.72
CA GLN A 23 -3.31 5.15 4.85
C GLN A 23 -3.95 4.89 3.49
N GLU A 24 -3.81 5.83 2.55
CA GLU A 24 -4.32 5.70 1.18
C GLU A 24 -3.75 4.46 0.48
N LEU A 25 -2.42 4.28 0.52
CA LEU A 25 -1.75 3.14 -0.09
C LEU A 25 -2.13 1.81 0.57
N LEU A 26 -2.23 1.76 1.90
CA LEU A 26 -2.68 0.54 2.58
C LEU A 26 -4.12 0.17 2.19
N ALA A 27 -5.01 1.16 2.09
CA ALA A 27 -6.38 0.93 1.61
C ALA A 27 -6.39 0.42 0.17
N PHE A 28 -5.60 1.03 -0.71
CA PHE A 28 -5.50 0.65 -2.11
C PHE A 28 -5.02 -0.79 -2.32
N PHE A 29 -4.02 -1.23 -1.55
CA PHE A 29 -3.50 -2.60 -1.66
C PHE A 29 -4.31 -3.64 -0.86
N GLY A 30 -5.36 -3.22 -0.14
CA GLY A 30 -6.16 -4.10 0.72
C GLY A 30 -5.40 -4.57 1.97
N LEU A 31 -4.53 -3.72 2.52
CA LEU A 31 -3.69 -3.99 3.69
C LEU A 31 -4.08 -3.18 4.94
N SER A 32 -5.20 -2.45 4.90
CA SER A 32 -5.67 -1.61 6.02
C SER A 32 -5.80 -2.36 7.35
N GLU A 33 -6.33 -3.58 7.33
CA GLU A 33 -6.49 -4.41 8.54
C GLU A 33 -5.16 -4.92 9.09
N LYS A 34 -4.14 -5.01 8.25
CA LYS A 34 -2.78 -5.44 8.61
C LYS A 34 -1.84 -4.26 8.86
N LYS A 35 -2.38 -3.05 9.07
CA LYS A 35 -1.58 -1.83 9.28
C LYS A 35 -0.60 -1.92 10.46
N ASN A 36 -0.94 -2.70 11.48
CA ASN A 36 -0.16 -2.92 12.70
C ASN A 36 0.60 -4.26 12.69
N THR A 37 0.47 -5.05 11.63
CA THR A 37 1.18 -6.33 11.49
C THR A 37 2.61 -6.08 11.05
N VAL A 38 3.57 -6.74 11.70
CA VAL A 38 4.98 -6.70 11.28
C VAL A 38 5.14 -7.35 9.90
N ALA A 39 6.04 -6.82 9.08
CA ALA A 39 6.17 -7.23 7.68
C ALA A 39 6.50 -8.74 7.51
N ASN A 40 7.22 -9.33 8.47
CA ASN A 40 7.58 -10.75 8.42
C ASN A 40 6.36 -11.70 8.49
N LEU A 41 5.29 -11.28 9.18
CA LEU A 41 4.05 -12.07 9.33
C LEU A 41 3.07 -11.91 8.15
N LEU A 42 3.41 -11.08 7.16
CA LEU A 42 2.62 -10.97 5.94
C LEU A 42 2.89 -12.17 5.01
N SER A 43 1.86 -12.59 4.27
CA SER A 43 2.05 -13.56 3.19
C SER A 43 2.97 -12.99 2.11
N GLN A 44 3.55 -13.85 1.28
CA GLN A 44 4.47 -13.40 0.23
C GLN A 44 3.83 -12.38 -0.72
N GLY A 45 2.58 -12.61 -1.14
CA GLY A 45 1.83 -11.65 -1.97
C GLY A 45 1.56 -10.32 -1.25
N MET A 46 1.32 -10.34 0.07
CA MET A 46 1.16 -9.11 0.85
C MET A 46 2.49 -8.36 1.01
N LYS A 47 3.63 -9.07 1.15
CA LYS A 47 4.97 -8.47 1.15
C LYS A 47 5.27 -7.79 -0.19
N GLN A 48 4.93 -8.42 -1.31
CA GLN A 48 5.04 -7.81 -2.64
C GLN A 48 4.21 -6.53 -2.75
N LYS A 49 2.93 -6.57 -2.34
CA LYS A 49 2.07 -5.38 -2.31
C LYS A 49 2.64 -4.26 -1.44
N LEU A 50 3.16 -4.61 -0.25
CA LEU A 50 3.80 -3.65 0.64
C LEU A 50 5.06 -3.03 0.01
N ALA A 51 5.89 -3.81 -0.69
CA ALA A 51 7.06 -3.31 -1.38
C ALA A 51 6.70 -2.30 -2.47
N ILE A 52 5.66 -2.60 -3.27
CA ILE A 52 5.13 -1.66 -4.27
C ILE A 52 4.60 -0.39 -3.59
N ALA A 53 3.86 -0.53 -2.48
CA ALA A 53 3.38 0.62 -1.71
C ALA A 53 4.54 1.52 -1.21
N CYS A 54 5.64 0.93 -0.74
CA CYS A 54 6.84 1.67 -0.32
C CYS A 54 7.47 2.43 -1.49
N ALA A 55 7.54 1.84 -2.69
CA ALA A 55 8.06 2.53 -3.88
C ALA A 55 7.15 3.71 -4.30
N LEU A 56 5.84 3.58 -4.12
CA LEU A 56 4.85 4.57 -4.54
C LEU A 56 4.66 5.73 -3.56
N ILE A 57 5.19 5.68 -2.34
CA ILE A 57 4.91 6.69 -1.32
C ILE A 57 5.43 8.10 -1.67
N LYS A 58 6.50 8.18 -2.47
CA LYS A 58 7.01 9.45 -3.04
C LYS A 58 6.07 10.05 -4.09
N GLY A 59 5.45 9.19 -4.89
CA GLY A 59 4.81 9.52 -6.15
C GLY A 59 3.72 10.57 -5.99
N ARG A 60 3.86 11.70 -6.68
CA ARG A 60 2.80 12.70 -6.80
C ARG A 60 1.85 12.23 -7.92
N ARG A 61 0.57 12.01 -7.60
CA ARG A 61 -0.56 11.88 -8.54
C ARG A 61 -0.84 10.54 -9.26
N CYS A 62 -0.09 9.46 -9.10
CA CYS A 62 -0.55 8.16 -9.66
C CYS A 62 -1.85 7.65 -9.02
N PHE A 63 -2.14 8.02 -7.76
CA PHE A 63 -3.35 7.60 -7.05
C PHE A 63 -4.63 8.17 -7.66
N SER A 64 -4.60 9.41 -8.16
CA SER A 64 -5.76 10.05 -8.82
C SER A 64 -6.08 9.41 -10.18
N TRP A 65 -5.07 8.87 -10.86
CA TRP A 65 -5.22 8.20 -12.15
C TRP A 65 -5.63 6.72 -11.99
N MET A 66 -5.08 6.00 -11.01
CA MET A 66 -5.41 4.59 -10.75
C MET A 66 -6.84 4.38 -10.23
N ASN A 67 -7.48 5.37 -9.63
CA ASN A 67 -8.84 5.23 -9.07
C ASN A 67 -9.97 5.23 -10.13
N ARG A 68 -9.71 5.62 -11.40
CA ARG A 68 -10.76 5.66 -12.45
C ARG A 68 -10.82 4.44 -13.37
N ARG A 69 -9.82 3.55 -13.35
CA ARG A 69 -9.72 2.43 -14.30
C ARG A 69 -9.62 1.04 -13.67
N TRP A 70 -9.38 0.94 -12.36
CA TRP A 70 -8.99 -0.31 -11.69
C TRP A 70 -10.05 -0.94 -10.77
N ALA A 71 -11.23 -0.32 -10.62
CA ALA A 71 -12.34 -0.89 -9.85
C ALA A 71 -12.78 -2.28 -10.36
N TRP A 72 -12.48 -2.61 -11.62
CA TRP A 72 -12.79 -3.90 -12.24
C TRP A 72 -11.79 -5.01 -11.93
N MET A 73 -10.52 -4.69 -11.65
CA MET A 73 -9.48 -5.72 -11.55
C MET A 73 -9.47 -6.46 -10.19
N TRP A 74 -10.06 -5.88 -9.16
CA TRP A 74 -10.12 -6.44 -7.79
C TRP A 74 -11.46 -7.11 -7.43
N ARG A 75 -12.36 -7.29 -8.41
CA ARG A 75 -13.60 -8.08 -8.29
C ARG A 75 -13.43 -9.55 -8.72
N LEU A 76 -12.21 -10.07 -8.77
CA LEU A 76 -12.02 -11.50 -8.95
C LEU A 76 -12.00 -12.17 -7.57
N PRO A 77 -12.92 -13.11 -7.29
CA PRO A 77 -12.86 -13.87 -6.05
C PRO A 77 -11.54 -14.63 -6.06
N THR A 78 -10.81 -14.57 -4.95
CA THR A 78 -9.66 -15.42 -4.68
C THR A 78 -10.11 -16.88 -4.65
N LYS A 79 -10.19 -17.52 -5.82
CA LYS A 79 -10.23 -18.97 -5.96
C LYS A 79 -8.78 -19.45 -6.05
N CYS A 80 -8.10 -19.50 -4.90
CA CYS A 80 -6.95 -20.38 -4.73
C CYS A 80 -7.51 -21.74 -4.32
N GLY A 81 -7.52 -22.68 -5.26
CA GLY A 81 -8.02 -24.03 -5.05
C GLY A 81 -8.12 -24.80 -6.36
N LEU A 82 -6.95 -25.20 -6.88
CA LEU A 82 -6.68 -26.42 -7.64
C LEU A 82 -5.22 -26.79 -7.37
#